data_AF-A0AAD1DU89-F1
#
_entry.id   AF-A0AAD1DU89-F1
#
_cell.length_a   1.000
_cell.length_b   1.000
_cell.length_c   1.000
_cell.angle_alpha   90.00
_cell.angle_beta   90.00
_cell.angle_gamma   90.00
#
_symmetry.space_group_name_H-M   'P 1'
#
loop_
_entity.id
_entity.type
_entity.pdbx_description
1 polymer ?
#
loop_
_entity_poly.entity_id
_entity_poly.type
_entity_poly.pdbx_seq_one_letter_code
_entity_poly.pdbx_strand_id
1 'polypeptide(L)'
;MEVPSNFEEFDKKNNFARRRSLLPWWIKIFIWFFIFGGVIAVLILGFGYFLNDTNLSIYGLETTQPYSITGFIILFLLIFKGIVAYGLWFEERWAPKAAIADAVLGIIICGIAMFILPFVADSKHFTIRFELVLLIPYLTKIQKVQKTWENI
;
A
#
# COMPACT_ATOMS: atom_id res chain seq x y z
N MET A 1 -32.43 -20.08 -38.21
CA MET A 1 -32.60 -19.27 -37.00
C MET A 1 -31.89 -20.02 -35.90
N GLU A 2 -30.68 -19.58 -35.56
CA GLU A 2 -29.87 -20.20 -34.50
C GLU A 2 -30.44 -19.76 -33.15
N VAL A 3 -30.82 -20.73 -32.32
CA VAL A 3 -31.36 -20.48 -30.99
C VAL A 3 -30.18 -20.04 -30.11
N PRO A 4 -30.19 -18.83 -29.52
CA PRO A 4 -29.13 -18.44 -28.59
C PRO A 4 -29.15 -19.44 -27.44
N SER A 5 -28.05 -20.18 -27.27
CA SER A 5 -27.98 -21.25 -26.28
C SER A 5 -28.04 -20.64 -24.87
N ASN A 6 -28.91 -21.17 -24.00
CA ASN A 6 -29.01 -20.79 -22.58
C ASN A 6 -27.67 -20.87 -21.82
N PHE A 7 -26.64 -21.49 -22.40
CA PHE A 7 -25.30 -21.58 -21.84
C PHE A 7 -24.53 -20.24 -21.89
N GLU A 8 -24.79 -19.36 -22.86
CA GLU A 8 -24.15 -18.04 -22.89
C GLU A 8 -24.61 -17.14 -21.72
N GLU A 9 -25.83 -17.34 -21.24
CA GLU A 9 -26.36 -16.65 -20.06
C GLU A 9 -25.67 -17.12 -18.77
N PHE A 10 -25.32 -18.41 -18.67
CA PHE A 10 -24.56 -18.95 -17.53
C PHE A 10 -23.09 -18.54 -17.56
N ASP A 11 -22.45 -18.46 -18.73
CA ASP A 11 -21.06 -17.97 -18.84
C ASP A 11 -20.97 -16.46 -18.52
N LYS A 12 -22.00 -15.67 -18.85
CA LYS A 12 -22.09 -14.28 -18.36
C LYS A 12 -22.34 -14.19 -16.85
N LYS A 13 -23.08 -15.13 -16.27
CA LYS A 13 -23.50 -15.11 -14.85
C LYS A 13 -22.45 -15.69 -13.89
N ASN A 14 -21.50 -16.49 -14.39
CA ASN A 14 -20.37 -16.98 -13.62
C ASN A 14 -19.26 -15.94 -13.40
N ASN A 15 -19.37 -14.75 -14.03
CA ASN A 15 -18.72 -13.56 -13.53
C ASN A 15 -19.47 -13.03 -12.30
N PHE A 16 -19.44 -13.78 -11.20
CA PHE A 16 -19.33 -13.11 -9.92
C PHE A 16 -18.05 -12.29 -10.03
N ALA A 17 -18.18 -11.02 -10.43
CA ALA A 17 -17.10 -10.10 -10.62
C ALA A 17 -16.45 -9.88 -9.25
N ARG A 18 -15.61 -10.84 -8.83
CA ARG A 18 -14.82 -10.73 -7.60
C ARG A 18 -14.12 -9.41 -7.69
N ARG A 19 -14.28 -8.58 -6.67
CA ARG A 19 -13.78 -7.22 -6.69
C ARG A 19 -12.27 -7.19 -6.90
N ARG A 20 -11.58 -8.26 -6.48
CA ARG A 20 -10.15 -8.50 -6.72
C ARG A 20 -9.75 -8.72 -8.19
N SER A 21 -10.67 -9.03 -9.09
CA SER A 21 -10.37 -9.11 -10.54
C SER A 21 -10.09 -7.74 -11.15
N LEU A 22 -10.66 -6.68 -10.57
CA LEU A 22 -10.45 -5.28 -10.97
C LEU A 22 -9.03 -4.79 -10.70
N LEU A 23 -8.33 -5.43 -9.75
CA LEU A 23 -6.97 -5.08 -9.39
C LEU A 23 -5.98 -5.59 -10.46
N PRO A 24 -5.16 -4.69 -11.04
CA PRO A 24 -4.06 -5.08 -11.93
C PRO A 24 -3.14 -6.10 -11.27
N TRP A 25 -2.58 -7.02 -12.07
CA TRP A 25 -1.69 -8.06 -11.56
C TRP A 25 -0.50 -7.51 -10.77
N TRP A 26 0.08 -6.39 -11.23
CA TRP A 26 1.16 -5.71 -10.52
C TRP A 26 0.75 -5.23 -9.11
N ILE A 27 -0.46 -4.70 -8.92
CA ILE A 27 -0.95 -4.29 -7.59
C ILE A 27 -1.09 -5.50 -6.66
N LYS A 28 -1.49 -6.66 -7.18
CA LYS A 28 -1.60 -7.91 -6.39
C LYS A 28 -0.25 -8.35 -5.82
N ILE A 29 0.83 -8.16 -6.57
CA ILE A 29 2.20 -8.44 -6.09
C ILE A 29 2.57 -7.49 -4.95
N PHE A 30 2.32 -6.18 -5.10
CA PHE A 30 2.58 -5.20 -4.05
C PHE A 30 1.75 -5.44 -2.79
N ILE A 31 0.48 -5.81 -2.93
CA ILE A 31 -0.37 -6.16 -1.79
C ILE A 31 0.26 -7.26 -0.95
N TRP A 32 0.77 -8.31 -1.59
CA TRP A 32 1.45 -9.39 -0.88
C TRP A 32 2.68 -8.85 -0.15
N PHE A 33 3.56 -8.10 -0.83
CA PHE A 33 4.74 -7.49 -0.20
C PHE A 33 4.38 -6.63 1.03
N PHE A 34 3.33 -5.81 0.95
CA PHE A 34 2.87 -4.98 2.06
C PHE A 34 2.23 -5.76 3.20
N ILE A 35 1.53 -6.87 2.92
CA ILE A 35 1.03 -7.78 3.97
C ILE A 35 2.21 -8.38 4.74
N PHE A 36 3.21 -8.92 4.03
CA PHE A 36 4.41 -9.46 4.66
C PHE A 36 5.19 -8.38 5.43
N GLY A 37 5.37 -7.21 4.84
CA GLY A 37 6.00 -6.06 5.49
C GLY A 37 5.27 -5.62 6.76
N GLY A 38 3.94 -5.59 6.74
CA GLY A 38 3.11 -5.28 7.90
C GLY A 38 3.25 -6.33 9.01
N VAL A 39 3.24 -7.62 8.67
CA VAL A 39 3.46 -8.71 9.64
C VAL A 39 4.86 -8.61 10.25
N ILE A 40 5.89 -8.37 9.43
CA ILE A 40 7.26 -8.15 9.90
C ILE A 40 7.32 -6.93 10.83
N ALA A 41 6.64 -5.83 10.51
CA ALA A 41 6.60 -4.65 11.36
C ALA A 41 5.93 -4.93 12.72
N VAL A 42 4.86 -5.72 12.77
CA VAL A 42 4.25 -6.17 14.04
C VAL A 42 5.22 -7.05 14.83
N LEU A 43 5.94 -7.97 14.16
CA LEU A 43 6.94 -8.81 14.80
C LEU A 43 8.11 -7.98 15.35
N ILE A 44 8.58 -6.97 14.61
CA ILE A 44 9.61 -6.03 15.09
C ILE A 44 9.08 -5.22 16.28
N LEU A 45 7.81 -4.84 16.29
CA LEU A 45 7.24 -4.13 17.44
C LEU A 45 7.18 -5.01 18.70
N GLY A 46 6.84 -6.30 18.55
CA GLY A 46 6.74 -7.26 19.65
C GLY A 46 8.08 -7.86 20.11
N PHE A 47 8.99 -8.14 19.19
CA PHE A 47 10.28 -8.81 19.43
C PHE A 47 11.49 -7.92 19.17
N GLY A 48 11.30 -6.67 18.77
CA GLY A 48 12.37 -5.73 18.46
C GLY A 48 13.32 -5.50 19.62
N TYR A 49 12.89 -5.76 20.86
CA TYR A 49 13.75 -5.63 22.04
C TYR A 49 14.93 -6.62 21.99
N PHE A 50 14.75 -7.75 21.31
CA PHE A 50 15.80 -8.74 21.10
C PHE A 50 16.66 -8.47 19.85
N LEU A 51 16.25 -7.51 19.01
CA LEU A 51 16.98 -7.14 17.78
C LEU A 51 17.89 -5.95 18.09
N ASN A 52 19.21 -6.19 18.15
CA ASN A 52 20.18 -5.16 18.52
C ASN A 52 20.23 -3.98 17.52
N ASP A 53 20.11 -4.26 16.22
CA ASP A 53 20.11 -3.24 15.17
C ASP A 53 19.08 -3.60 14.10
N THR A 54 18.10 -2.72 13.87
CA THR A 54 17.11 -2.89 12.79
C THR A 54 17.07 -1.63 11.96
N ASN A 55 17.62 -1.69 10.75
CA ASN A 55 17.52 -0.59 9.79
C ASN A 55 16.08 -0.51 9.26
N LEU A 56 15.35 0.48 9.77
CA LEU A 56 14.01 0.83 9.33
C LEU A 56 14.09 2.08 8.46
N SER A 57 13.65 1.97 7.21
CA SER A 57 13.60 3.09 6.28
C SER A 57 12.27 3.09 5.52
N ILE A 58 11.47 4.16 5.65
CA ILE A 58 10.28 4.38 4.82
C ILE A 58 10.05 5.88 4.60
N TYR A 59 9.66 6.26 3.38
CA TYR A 59 9.28 7.64 3.04
C TYR A 59 10.26 8.75 3.45
N GLY A 60 11.56 8.44 3.48
CA GLY A 60 12.65 9.36 3.79
C GLY A 60 13.05 9.35 5.26
N LEU A 61 12.28 8.68 6.11
CA LEU A 61 12.59 8.47 7.51
C LEU A 61 13.47 7.23 7.64
N GLU A 62 14.59 7.37 8.33
CA GLU A 62 15.55 6.31 8.57
C GLU A 62 15.90 6.25 10.05
N THR A 63 15.94 5.05 10.61
CA THR A 63 16.39 4.82 11.98
C THR A 63 16.92 3.41 12.14
N THR A 64 17.95 3.25 12.96
CA THR A 64 18.51 1.96 13.38
C THR A 64 17.84 1.44 14.65
N GLN A 65 17.11 2.31 15.36
CA GLN A 65 16.51 2.02 16.65
C GLN A 65 14.98 1.91 16.52
N PRO A 66 14.42 0.69 16.57
CA PRO A 66 12.98 0.48 16.41
C PRO A 66 12.14 1.14 17.52
N TYR A 67 12.67 1.25 18.75
CA TYR A 67 12.00 1.91 19.89
C TYR A 67 12.28 3.42 19.99
N SER A 68 12.73 4.06 18.91
CA SER A 68 12.78 5.53 18.82
C SER A 68 11.42 6.08 18.37
N ILE A 69 11.15 7.36 18.63
CA ILE A 69 9.91 8.03 18.15
C ILE A 69 9.76 7.86 16.63
N THR A 70 10.86 8.04 15.88
CA THR A 70 10.90 7.82 14.44
C THR A 70 10.65 6.36 14.08
N GLY A 71 11.21 5.40 14.83
CA GLY A 71 10.99 3.97 14.64
C GLY A 71 9.53 3.58 14.82
N PHE A 72 8.87 4.07 15.86
CA PHE A 72 7.44 3.87 16.06
C PHE A 72 6.60 4.42 14.92
N ILE A 73 6.92 5.61 14.41
CA ILE A 73 6.23 6.20 13.25
C ILE A 73 6.39 5.30 12.02
N ILE A 74 7.62 4.85 11.73
CA ILE A 74 7.91 3.98 10.58
C ILE A 74 7.16 2.63 10.70
N LEU A 75 7.20 2.00 11.88
CA LEU A 75 6.49 0.76 12.15
C LEU A 75 4.99 0.93 12.01
N PHE A 76 4.43 2.01 12.55
CA PHE A 76 3.00 2.30 12.43
C PHE A 76 2.57 2.49 10.97
N LEU A 77 3.37 3.20 10.17
CA LEU A 77 3.12 3.36 8.73
C LEU A 77 3.17 2.01 7.98
N LEU A 78 4.14 1.14 8.30
CA LEU A 78 4.24 -0.20 7.71
C LEU A 78 3.05 -1.09 8.09
N ILE A 79 2.64 -1.05 9.36
CA ILE A 79 1.46 -1.79 9.85
C ILE A 79 0.20 -1.29 9.16
N PHE A 80 0.01 0.03 9.07
CA PHE A 80 -1.13 0.63 8.38
C PHE A 80 -1.20 0.19 6.92
N LYS A 81 -0.05 0.19 6.21
CA LYS A 81 0.06 -0.35 4.85
C LYS A 81 -0.33 -1.81 4.74
N GLY A 82 0.13 -2.63 5.69
CA GLY A 82 -0.25 -4.04 5.77
C GLY A 82 -1.76 -4.23 5.95
N ILE A 83 -2.39 -3.44 6.82
CA ILE A 83 -3.85 -3.47 7.05
C ILE A 83 -4.62 -3.07 5.78
N VAL A 84 -4.19 -2.01 5.10
CA VAL A 84 -4.79 -1.57 3.84
C VAL A 84 -4.64 -2.62 2.74
N ALA A 85 -3.45 -3.23 2.63
CA ALA A 85 -3.18 -4.30 1.68
C ALA A 85 -4.01 -5.56 1.97
N TYR A 86 -4.16 -5.92 3.24
CA TYR A 86 -5.08 -6.96 3.68
C TYR A 86 -6.51 -6.64 3.25
N GLY A 87 -7.02 -5.43 3.55
CA GLY A 87 -8.37 -5.03 3.14
C GLY A 87 -8.59 -5.13 1.62
N LEU A 88 -7.59 -4.73 0.82
CA LEU A 88 -7.63 -4.84 -0.64
C LEU A 88 -7.69 -6.29 -1.11
N TRP A 89 -6.97 -7.19 -0.44
CA TRP A 89 -6.93 -8.61 -0.76
C TRP A 89 -8.23 -9.34 -0.41
N PHE A 90 -8.83 -8.99 0.73
CA PHE A 90 -10.09 -9.57 1.24
C PHE A 90 -11.35 -8.90 0.70
N GLU A 91 -11.19 -8.00 -0.27
CA GLU A 91 -12.29 -7.35 -0.99
C GLU A 91 -13.21 -6.46 -0.13
N GLU A 92 -12.65 -5.88 0.95
CA GLU A 92 -13.39 -5.05 1.88
C GLU A 92 -13.90 -3.74 1.27
N ARG A 93 -15.06 -3.26 1.76
CA ARG A 93 -15.72 -2.04 1.22
C ARG A 93 -14.92 -0.77 1.51
N TRP A 94 -14.19 -0.74 2.63
CA TRP A 94 -13.37 0.41 3.03
C TRP A 94 -11.97 0.41 2.40
N ALA A 95 -11.54 -0.72 1.84
CA ALA A 95 -10.16 -0.90 1.42
C ALA A 95 -9.71 0.03 0.28
N PRO A 96 -10.50 0.27 -0.80
CA PRO A 96 -10.09 1.22 -1.82
C PRO A 96 -9.96 2.65 -1.29
N LYS A 97 -10.82 3.06 -0.35
CA LYS A 97 -10.76 4.38 0.30
C LYS A 97 -9.51 4.52 1.17
N ALA A 98 -9.21 3.49 1.97
CA ALA A 98 -8.02 3.46 2.80
C ALA A 98 -6.72 3.41 1.96
N ALA A 99 -6.74 2.70 0.82
CA ALA A 99 -5.64 2.66 -0.14
C ALA A 99 -5.35 4.02 -0.78
N ILE A 100 -6.39 4.80 -1.09
CA ILE A 100 -6.25 6.18 -1.56
C ILE A 100 -5.66 7.06 -0.46
N ALA A 101 -6.18 6.96 0.76
CA ALA A 101 -5.68 7.73 1.90
C ALA A 101 -4.19 7.41 2.19
N ASP A 102 -3.83 6.12 2.18
CA ASP A 102 -2.44 5.65 2.34
C ASP A 102 -1.51 6.20 1.26
N ALA A 103 -1.94 6.18 -0.01
CA ALA A 103 -1.16 6.74 -1.10
C ALA A 103 -1.00 8.27 -0.98
N VAL A 104 -2.05 9.01 -0.65
CA VAL A 104 -1.97 10.46 -0.43
C VAL A 104 -1.04 10.77 0.74
N LEU A 105 -1.18 10.06 1.85
CA LEU A 105 -0.34 10.22 3.03
C LEU A 105 1.14 9.91 2.72
N GLY A 106 1.40 8.86 1.93
CA GLY A 106 2.75 8.55 1.46
C GLY A 106 3.35 9.63 0.57
N ILE A 107 2.56 10.22 -0.34
CA ILE A 107 3.00 11.36 -1.18
C ILE A 107 3.36 12.56 -0.30
N ILE A 108 2.53 12.86 0.70
CA ILE A 108 2.76 13.99 1.62
C ILE A 108 4.04 13.75 2.43
N ILE A 109 4.21 12.59 3.05
CA ILE A 109 5.39 12.27 3.86
C ILE A 109 6.66 12.28 3.00
N CYS A 110 6.63 11.65 1.82
CA CYS A 110 7.76 11.70 0.88
C CYS A 110 8.09 13.14 0.45
N GLY A 111 7.07 13.96 0.17
CA GLY A 111 7.26 15.37 -0.18
C GLY A 111 7.91 16.15 0.96
N ILE A 112 7.38 16.01 2.19
CA ILE A 112 7.96 16.61 3.40
C ILE A 112 9.41 16.16 3.58
N ALA A 113 9.69 14.86 3.48
CA ALA A 113 11.03 14.34 3.63
C ALA A 113 11.99 14.90 2.57
N MET A 114 11.57 14.98 1.32
CA MET A 114 12.37 15.46 0.20
C MET A 114 12.62 16.98 0.24
N PHE A 115 11.65 17.77 0.72
CA PHE A 115 11.75 19.23 0.74
C PHE A 115 12.19 19.81 2.08
N ILE A 116 12.01 19.12 3.21
CA ILE A 116 12.30 19.65 4.56
C ILE A 116 13.56 19.02 5.16
N LEU A 117 13.74 17.69 5.08
CA LEU A 117 14.92 17.04 5.68
C LEU A 117 16.27 17.56 5.15
N PRO A 118 16.49 17.85 3.86
CA PRO A 118 17.79 18.37 3.41
C PRO A 118 18.12 19.76 3.99
N PHE A 119 17.13 20.52 4.46
CA PHE A 119 17.37 21.79 5.17
C PHE A 119 17.72 21.61 6.64
N VAL A 120 17.33 20.49 7.25
CA VAL A 120 17.58 20.19 8.67
C VAL A 120 18.86 19.36 8.84
N ALA A 121 19.17 18.48 7.88
CA ALA A 121 20.25 17.51 7.97
C ALA A 121 21.57 17.92 7.27
N ASP A 122 21.66 19.14 6.72
CA ASP A 122 22.81 19.69 5.98
C ASP A 122 23.33 18.81 4.81
N SER A 123 22.54 17.79 4.43
CA SER A 123 22.84 16.83 3.39
C SER A 123 22.21 17.29 2.07
N LYS A 124 23.03 17.78 1.14
CA LYS A 124 22.61 18.35 -0.17
C LYS A 124 22.18 17.31 -1.21
N HIS A 125 21.97 16.05 -0.83
CA HIS A 125 21.64 14.98 -1.77
C HIS A 125 20.13 14.85 -1.94
N PHE A 126 19.62 15.39 -3.06
CA PHE A 126 18.22 15.27 -3.45
C PHE A 126 17.97 13.86 -3.99
N THR A 127 17.54 12.95 -3.12
CA THR A 127 17.27 11.56 -3.51
C THR A 127 15.84 11.46 -4.03
N ILE A 128 15.65 11.52 -5.35
CA ILE A 128 14.34 11.26 -5.96
C ILE A 128 13.99 9.80 -5.68
N ARG A 129 13.05 9.59 -4.77
CA ARG A 129 12.59 8.25 -4.39
C ARG A 129 11.65 7.72 -5.47
N PHE A 130 12.06 6.62 -6.13
CA PHE A 130 11.22 5.89 -7.08
C PHE A 130 9.87 5.46 -6.48
N GLU A 131 9.77 5.39 -5.14
CA GLU A 131 8.51 5.20 -4.40
C GLU A 131 7.43 6.21 -4.80
N LEU A 132 7.78 7.49 -5.01
CA LEU A 132 6.80 8.53 -5.37
C LEU A 132 6.28 8.34 -6.80
N VAL A 133 7.18 8.05 -7.74
CA VAL A 133 6.85 7.79 -9.15
C VAL A 133 5.92 6.59 -9.27
N LEU A 134 6.08 5.60 -8.41
CA LEU A 134 5.28 4.38 -8.35
C LEU A 134 3.91 4.61 -7.68
N LEU A 135 3.81 5.56 -6.75
CA LEU A 135 2.57 5.89 -6.02
C LEU A 135 1.53 6.61 -6.89
N ILE A 136 1.96 7.47 -7.82
CA ILE A 136 1.05 8.21 -8.71
C ILE A 136 0.20 7.28 -9.61
N PRO A 137 0.79 6.34 -10.39
CA PRO A 137 0.02 5.42 -11.21
C PRO A 137 -0.82 4.46 -10.33
N TYR A 138 -0.32 4.11 -9.14
CA TYR A 138 -1.10 3.33 -8.16
C TYR A 138 -2.37 4.06 -7.73
N LEU A 139 -2.26 5.34 -7.31
CA LEU A 139 -3.39 6.16 -6.87
C LEU A 139 -4.45 6.29 -7.96
N THR A 140 -4.05 6.65 -9.18
CA THR A 140 -4.99 6.81 -10.30
C THR A 140 -5.70 5.50 -10.66
N LYS A 141 -5.02 4.35 -10.53
CA LYS A 141 -5.64 3.03 -10.75
C LYS A 141 -6.62 2.67 -9.64
N ILE A 142 -6.26 2.85 -8.37
CA ILE A 142 -7.17 2.54 -7.25
C ILE A 142 -8.40 3.45 -7.29
N GLN A 143 -8.27 4.74 -7.64
CA GLN A 143 -9.43 5.63 -7.82
C GLN A 143 -10.40 5.14 -8.90
N LYS A 144 -9.87 4.64 -10.03
CA LYS A 144 -10.71 4.04 -11.08
C LYS A 144 -11.39 2.76 -10.59
N VAL A 145 -10.65 1.90 -9.89
CA VAL A 145 -11.18 0.66 -9.31
C VAL A 145 -12.25 0.96 -8.26
N GLN A 146 -12.04 1.97 -7.39
CA GLN A 146 -13.02 2.36 -6.36
C GLN A 146 -14.38 2.67 -6.98
N LYS A 147 -14.41 3.44 -8.07
CA LYS A 147 -15.67 3.78 -8.77
C LYS A 147 -16.40 2.54 -9.27
N THR A 148 -15.67 1.54 -9.77
CA THR A 148 -16.27 0.27 -10.20
C THR A 148 -16.67 -0.60 -9.01
N TRP A 149 -15.89 -0.56 -7.93
CA TRP A 149 -16.06 -1.36 -6.72
C TRP A 149 -17.27 -0.94 -5.87
N GLU A 150 -17.59 0.36 -5.83
CA GLU A 150 -18.78 0.88 -5.16
C GLU A 150 -20.08 0.55 -5.94
N ASN A 151 -19.97 0.25 -7.24
CA ASN A 151 -21.08 -0.06 -8.12
C ASN A 151 -21.36 -1.57 -8.27
N ILE A 152 -20.58 -2.44 -7.59
CA ILE A 152 -20.75 -3.92 -7.54
C ILE A 152 -21.16 -4.33 -6.13
#